data_AF-A0A2L0MWM1-F1
#
_entry.id   AF-A0A2L0MWM1-F1
#
_cell.length_a   1.000
_cell.length_b   1.000
_cell.length_c   1.000
_cell.angle_alpha   90.00
_cell.angle_beta   90.00
_cell.angle_gamma   90.00
#
_symmetry.space_group_name_H-M   'P 1'
#
loop_
_entity.id
_entity.type
_entity.pdbx_description
1 polymer ?
#
loop_
_entity_poly.entity_id
_entity_poly.type
_entity_poly.pdbx_seq_one_letter_code
_entity_poly.pdbx_strand_id
1 'polypeptide(L)'
;MLRMDGPWRITVIGKDAAFEQRAVVRASYGTSILAGRVGESLDVREDDEWELELEHSWDGRWWPNVRVLPGPVQSLGSGARTRVIRSKDADWTGGHPEHPNFVLRLVSLEAADSRPDAAGAGAARTGAAEGAPARAVVAGAVPGGVPASPGVPARAPMRAPTGSRTGSGTGSGTGVPAATQSIRTSSGPETAGPATAGPATAGSETAGSETADHRPTGSRGWGR
;
A
#
# COMPACT_ATOMS: atom_id res chain seq x y z
N MET A 1 4.05 2.36 -8.89
CA MET A 1 2.71 2.79 -8.42
C MET A 1 1.67 1.93 -9.10
N LEU A 2 0.62 1.50 -8.38
CA LEU A 2 -0.44 0.64 -8.90
C LEU A 2 -1.75 1.43 -8.99
N ARG A 3 -2.43 1.38 -10.15
CA ARG A 3 -3.77 1.95 -10.33
C ARG A 3 -4.84 0.94 -10.00
N MET A 4 -5.88 1.41 -9.32
CA MET A 4 -6.99 0.62 -8.81
C MET A 4 -8.28 1.43 -8.98
N ASP A 5 -9.40 0.74 -9.12
CA ASP A 5 -10.71 1.37 -9.35
C ASP A 5 -11.74 0.85 -8.35
N GLY A 6 -12.65 1.74 -7.98
CA GLY A 6 -13.75 1.45 -7.08
C GLY A 6 -13.32 1.29 -5.62
N PRO A 7 -14.25 0.92 -4.73
CA PRO A 7 -14.00 0.92 -3.30
C PRO A 7 -13.35 -0.38 -2.84
N TRP A 8 -12.28 -0.27 -2.04
CA TRP A 8 -11.50 -1.40 -1.51
C TRP A 8 -11.15 -1.20 -0.04
N ARG A 9 -11.18 -2.29 0.73
CA ARG A 9 -10.50 -2.40 2.03
C ARG A 9 -9.10 -2.94 1.82
N ILE A 10 -8.11 -2.18 2.24
CA ILE A 10 -6.70 -2.57 2.25
C ILE A 10 -6.36 -3.01 3.66
N THR A 11 -5.82 -4.22 3.83
CA THR A 11 -5.37 -4.76 5.12
C THR A 11 -3.92 -5.19 5.01
N VAL A 12 -3.08 -4.81 5.98
CA VAL A 12 -1.72 -5.35 6.10
C VAL A 12 -1.81 -6.77 6.64
N ILE A 13 -1.36 -7.76 5.86
CA ILE A 13 -1.40 -9.18 6.25
C ILE A 13 -0.03 -9.76 6.56
N GLY A 14 1.04 -9.05 6.21
CA GLY A 14 2.40 -9.48 6.49
C GLY A 14 3.39 -8.33 6.38
N LYS A 15 4.39 -8.34 7.24
CA LYS A 15 5.56 -7.46 7.15
C LYS A 15 6.76 -8.26 7.62
N ASP A 16 7.74 -8.38 6.75
CA ASP A 16 9.04 -9.02 7.01
C ASP A 16 10.15 -8.03 6.60
N ALA A 17 10.24 -6.93 7.34
CA ALA A 17 11.16 -5.84 7.06
C ALA A 17 11.67 -5.22 8.36
N ALA A 18 12.96 -4.91 8.41
CA ALA A 18 13.55 -4.18 9.54
C ALA A 18 13.06 -2.72 9.61
N PHE A 19 12.75 -2.11 8.46
CA PHE A 19 12.32 -0.73 8.35
C PHE A 19 10.81 -0.57 8.54
N GLU A 20 10.39 0.61 8.99
CA GLU A 20 8.97 0.98 8.94
C GLU A 20 8.49 0.97 7.48
N GLN A 21 7.27 0.50 7.28
CA GLN A 21 6.63 0.39 5.97
C GLN A 21 5.28 1.08 6.06
N ARG A 22 4.78 1.60 4.94
CA ARG A 22 3.42 2.14 4.84
C ARG A 22 2.87 1.97 3.43
N ALA A 23 1.56 1.98 3.32
CA ALA A 23 0.87 2.15 2.05
C ALA A 23 0.33 3.57 1.95
N VAL A 24 0.57 4.21 0.82
CA VAL A 24 0.09 5.54 0.48
C VAL A 24 -0.95 5.39 -0.61
N VAL A 25 -2.18 5.80 -0.30
CA VAL A 25 -3.30 5.83 -1.25
C VAL A 25 -3.48 7.27 -1.69
N ARG A 26 -3.41 7.52 -2.99
CA ARG A 26 -3.69 8.83 -3.60
C ARG A 26 -4.98 8.73 -4.38
N ALA A 27 -5.97 9.49 -3.95
CA ALA A 27 -7.29 9.55 -4.55
C ALA A 27 -7.65 11.00 -4.89
N SER A 28 -8.74 11.18 -5.63
CA SER A 28 -9.25 12.49 -6.03
C SER A 28 -9.51 13.43 -4.84
N TYR A 29 -9.98 12.91 -3.70
CA TYR A 29 -10.26 13.71 -2.51
C TYR A 29 -9.07 13.85 -1.53
N GLY A 30 -7.93 13.23 -1.82
CA GLY A 30 -6.73 13.42 -1.01
C GLY A 30 -5.81 12.21 -0.92
N THR A 31 -4.88 12.27 0.04
CA THR A 31 -3.92 11.20 0.31
C THR A 31 -4.21 10.57 1.67
N SER A 32 -4.34 9.25 1.71
CA SER A 32 -4.49 8.47 2.93
C SER A 32 -3.25 7.59 3.14
N ILE A 33 -2.88 7.41 4.41
CA ILE A 33 -1.71 6.62 4.80
C ILE A 33 -2.17 5.47 5.69
N LEU A 34 -1.86 4.25 5.27
CA LEU A 34 -2.01 3.04 6.08
C LEU A 34 -0.64 2.65 6.64
N ALA A 35 -0.47 2.73 7.96
CA ALA A 35 0.76 2.28 8.59
C ALA A 35 0.94 0.77 8.42
N GLY A 36 2.20 0.33 8.28
CA GLY A 36 2.53 -1.06 7.95
C GLY A 36 2.46 -2.04 9.12
N ARG A 37 1.52 -1.85 10.07
CA ARG A 37 1.30 -2.79 11.17
C ARG A 37 0.34 -3.89 10.73
N VAL A 38 0.70 -5.15 10.95
CA VAL A 38 -0.13 -6.30 10.58
C VAL A 38 -1.50 -6.22 11.27
N GLY A 39 -2.56 -6.41 10.50
CA GLY A 39 -3.96 -6.28 10.93
C GLY A 39 -4.53 -4.87 10.75
N GLU A 40 -3.70 -3.84 10.59
CA GLU A 40 -4.17 -2.48 10.31
C GLU A 40 -4.83 -2.44 8.94
N SER A 41 -5.91 -1.66 8.84
CA SER A 41 -6.74 -1.58 7.64
C SER A 41 -7.14 -0.15 7.31
N LEU A 42 -7.33 0.12 6.02
CA LEU A 42 -7.79 1.38 5.46
C LEU A 42 -8.89 1.08 4.43
N ASP A 43 -10.05 1.72 4.59
CA ASP A 43 -11.12 1.67 3.59
C ASP A 43 -10.94 2.83 2.61
N VAL A 44 -10.79 2.50 1.33
CA VAL A 44 -10.84 3.44 0.21
C VAL A 44 -12.26 3.39 -0.34
N ARG A 45 -13.00 4.49 -0.25
CA ARG A 45 -14.42 4.60 -0.64
C ARG A 45 -14.63 5.37 -1.95
N GLU A 46 -13.57 5.49 -2.74
CA GLU A 46 -13.61 6.14 -4.04
C GLU A 46 -14.26 5.22 -5.04
N ASP A 47 -15.24 5.72 -5.79
CA ASP A 47 -15.84 4.98 -6.90
C ASP A 47 -14.97 5.08 -8.18
N ASP A 48 -14.13 6.11 -8.27
CA ASP A 48 -13.23 6.39 -9.40
C ASP A 48 -11.84 5.73 -9.24
N GLU A 49 -10.94 6.00 -10.19
CA GLU A 49 -9.53 5.55 -10.19
C GLU A 49 -8.74 6.19 -9.02
N TRP A 50 -7.90 5.40 -8.37
CA TRP A 50 -6.95 5.83 -7.35
C TRP A 50 -5.62 5.08 -7.45
N GLU A 51 -4.57 5.64 -6.86
CA GLU A 51 -3.20 5.12 -6.93
C GLU A 51 -2.73 4.59 -5.58
N LEU A 52 -2.03 3.45 -5.62
CA LEU A 52 -1.38 2.81 -4.48
C LEU A 52 0.14 2.82 -4.65
N GLU A 53 0.81 3.33 -3.63
CA GLU A 53 2.26 3.31 -3.48
C GLU A 53 2.66 2.66 -2.16
N LEU A 54 3.74 1.89 -2.17
CA LEU A 54 4.27 1.22 -0.99
C LEU A 54 5.63 1.81 -0.69
N GLU A 55 5.82 2.28 0.53
CA GLU A 55 7.02 3.02 0.92
C GLU A 55 7.64 2.42 2.19
N HIS A 56 8.95 2.62 2.33
CA HIS A 56 9.71 2.28 3.52
C HIS A 56 10.44 3.49 4.09
N SER A 57 10.65 3.51 5.40
CA SER A 57 11.40 4.57 6.06
C SER A 57 12.87 4.21 6.14
N TRP A 58 13.72 5.04 5.53
CA TRP A 58 15.18 4.95 5.63
C TRP A 58 15.73 6.34 5.94
N ASP A 59 16.54 6.43 6.99
CA ASP A 59 17.19 7.67 7.43
C ASP A 59 16.20 8.83 7.66
N GLY A 60 15.07 8.52 8.32
CA GLY A 60 14.01 9.49 8.61
C GLY A 60 13.22 9.98 7.40
N ARG A 61 13.45 9.42 6.21
CA ARG A 61 12.75 9.75 4.97
C ARG A 61 11.98 8.54 4.46
N TRP A 62 10.89 8.80 3.75
CA TRP A 62 10.10 7.76 3.09
C TRP A 62 10.54 7.61 1.65
N TRP A 63 10.74 6.36 1.24
CA TRP A 63 11.20 5.99 -0.09
C TRP A 63 10.25 4.97 -0.69
N PRO A 64 9.97 5.05 -2.00
CA PRO A 64 9.19 4.01 -2.67
C PRO A 64 9.93 2.67 -2.62
N ASN A 65 9.17 1.59 -2.44
CA ASN A 65 9.69 0.24 -2.54
C ASN A 65 10.14 -0.04 -3.98
N VAL A 66 11.30 -0.69 -4.12
CA VAL A 66 11.89 -0.97 -5.45
C VAL A 66 11.00 -1.85 -6.33
N ARG A 67 10.13 -2.66 -5.73
CA ARG A 67 9.15 -3.48 -6.45
C ARG A 67 7.82 -3.54 -5.73
N VAL A 68 6.76 -3.43 -6.52
CA VAL A 68 5.38 -3.76 -6.14
C VAL A 68 4.92 -4.86 -7.06
N LEU A 69 4.54 -6.00 -6.49
CA LEU A 69 4.20 -7.23 -7.18
C LEU A 69 2.71 -7.53 -6.93
N PRO A 70 1.82 -7.07 -7.82
CA PRO A 70 0.40 -7.28 -7.62
C PRO A 70 0.02 -8.69 -8.09
N GLY A 71 -0.59 -9.48 -7.20
CA GLY A 71 -1.12 -10.80 -7.54
C GLY A 71 -2.35 -10.74 -8.45
N PRO A 72 -2.87 -11.90 -8.89
CA PRO A 72 -4.11 -11.94 -9.66
C PRO A 72 -5.30 -11.46 -8.81
N VAL A 73 -6.28 -10.84 -9.47
CA VAL A 73 -7.58 -10.57 -8.85
C VAL A 73 -8.37 -11.88 -8.84
N GLN A 74 -8.91 -12.23 -7.69
CA GLN A 74 -9.74 -13.41 -7.50
C GLN A 74 -11.15 -12.97 -7.13
N SER A 75 -12.16 -13.56 -7.76
CA SER A 75 -13.56 -13.37 -7.37
C SER A 75 -13.91 -14.33 -6.24
N LEU A 76 -14.52 -13.80 -5.18
CA LEU A 76 -15.13 -14.57 -4.11
C LEU A 76 -16.58 -14.89 -4.50
N GLY A 77 -17.11 -16.02 -4.03
CA GLY A 77 -18.49 -16.43 -4.31
C GLY A 77 -19.57 -15.45 -3.83
N SER A 78 -19.20 -14.48 -2.98
CA SER A 78 -20.05 -13.37 -2.54
C SER A 78 -20.13 -12.19 -3.54
N GLY A 79 -19.44 -12.27 -4.68
CA GLY A 79 -19.29 -11.15 -5.62
C GLY A 79 -18.16 -10.18 -5.26
N ALA A 80 -17.56 -10.31 -4.08
CA ALA A 80 -16.39 -9.51 -3.69
C ALA A 80 -15.15 -9.93 -4.50
N ARG A 81 -14.28 -8.98 -4.82
CA ARG A 81 -12.98 -9.22 -5.44
C ARG A 81 -11.90 -9.18 -4.36
N THR A 82 -10.92 -10.06 -4.43
CA THR A 82 -9.74 -10.04 -3.55
C THR A 82 -8.46 -10.01 -4.36
N ARG A 83 -7.45 -9.30 -3.87
CA ARG A 83 -6.12 -9.23 -4.47
C ARG A 83 -5.07 -9.19 -3.38
N VAL A 84 -3.99 -9.93 -3.53
CA VAL A 84 -2.82 -9.83 -2.65
C VAL A 84 -1.74 -9.04 -3.37
N ILE A 85 -1.19 -8.03 -2.71
CA ILE A 85 -0.06 -7.24 -3.20
C ILE A 85 1.13 -7.53 -2.31
N ARG A 86 2.27 -7.83 -2.92
CA ARG A 86 3.55 -8.00 -2.24
C ARG A 86 4.48 -6.87 -2.65
N SER A 87 5.44 -6.53 -1.80
CA SER A 87 6.49 -5.57 -2.17
C SER A 87 7.83 -5.90 -1.57
N LYS A 88 8.86 -5.29 -2.15
CA LYS A 88 10.25 -5.43 -1.76
C LYS A 88 10.89 -4.05 -1.72
N ASP A 89 11.54 -3.73 -0.62
CA ASP A 89 12.15 -2.41 -0.36
C ASP A 89 13.57 -2.26 -0.94
N ALA A 90 14.33 -3.36 -1.05
CA ALA A 90 15.64 -3.38 -1.69
C ALA A 90 16.01 -4.73 -2.33
N ASP A 91 16.76 -4.71 -3.43
CA ASP A 91 17.33 -5.90 -4.08
C ASP A 91 18.77 -6.13 -3.59
N TRP A 92 18.90 -6.76 -2.42
CA TRP A 92 20.22 -7.11 -1.86
C TRP A 92 20.87 -8.27 -2.63
N THR A 93 22.19 -8.21 -2.84
CA THR A 93 22.97 -9.34 -3.35
C THR A 93 22.86 -10.53 -2.40
N GLY A 94 22.37 -11.68 -2.90
CA GLY A 94 22.11 -12.87 -2.10
C GLY A 94 20.78 -12.87 -1.35
N GLY A 95 20.01 -11.78 -1.41
CA GLY A 95 18.64 -11.74 -0.89
C GLY A 95 17.70 -12.54 -1.79
N HIS A 96 16.86 -13.37 -1.20
CA HIS A 96 15.92 -14.18 -1.96
C HIS A 96 14.87 -13.28 -2.63
N PRO A 97 14.70 -13.33 -3.96
CA PRO A 97 13.80 -12.42 -4.69
C PRO A 97 12.34 -12.56 -4.28
N GLU A 98 11.94 -13.75 -3.85
CA GLU A 98 10.56 -14.09 -3.48
C GLU A 98 10.15 -13.70 -2.05
N HIS A 99 11.06 -13.28 -1.17
CA HIS A 99 10.70 -12.94 0.21
C HIS A 99 10.08 -11.55 0.25
N PRO A 100 8.76 -11.44 0.51
CA PRO A 100 8.09 -10.16 0.45
C PRO A 100 8.21 -9.42 1.79
N ASN A 101 8.67 -8.18 1.73
CA ASN A 101 8.94 -7.37 2.93
C ASN A 101 7.67 -6.72 3.47
N PHE A 102 6.67 -6.53 2.62
CA PHE A 102 5.38 -5.96 3.00
C PHE A 102 4.27 -6.51 2.12
N VAL A 103 3.21 -7.02 2.74
CA VAL A 103 2.12 -7.76 2.09
C VAL A 103 0.77 -7.17 2.48
N LEU A 104 -0.02 -6.83 1.47
CA LEU A 104 -1.38 -6.31 1.61
C LEU A 104 -2.39 -7.31 1.04
N ARG A 105 -3.54 -7.41 1.69
CA ARG A 105 -4.75 -7.99 1.11
C ARG A 105 -5.72 -6.85 0.83
N LEU A 106 -6.23 -6.82 -0.39
CA LEU A 106 -7.25 -5.88 -0.85
C LEU A 106 -8.53 -6.67 -1.05
N VAL A 107 -9.65 -6.19 -0.50
CA VAL A 107 -10.98 -6.77 -0.69
C VAL A 107 -11.93 -5.68 -1.18
N SER A 108 -12.62 -5.88 -2.30
CA SER A 108 -13.56 -4.88 -2.81
C SER A 108 -14.78 -4.75 -1.89
N LEU A 109 -15.28 -3.53 -1.75
CA LEU A 109 -16.39 -3.20 -0.85
C LEU A 109 -17.75 -3.21 -1.55
N GLU A 110 -17.78 -3.17 -2.89
CA GLU A 110 -19.01 -3.14 -3.71
C GLU A 110 -20.00 -4.29 -3.37
N ALA A 111 -19.48 -5.48 -3.08
CA ALA A 111 -20.30 -6.62 -2.73
C ALA A 111 -20.69 -6.65 -1.23
N ALA A 112 -19.94 -5.96 -0.38
CA ALA A 112 -20.23 -5.88 1.05
C ALA A 112 -21.39 -4.92 1.36
N ASP A 113 -21.49 -3.82 0.59
CA ASP A 113 -22.57 -2.84 0.72
C ASP A 113 -23.87 -3.28 0.01
N SER A 114 -23.80 -4.32 -0.85
CA SER A 114 -24.97 -4.92 -1.50
C SER A 114 -25.80 -5.85 -0.60
N ARG A 115 -25.60 -5.80 0.73
CA ARG A 115 -26.46 -6.55 1.66
C ARG A 115 -27.87 -5.97 1.54
N PRO A 116 -28.88 -6.76 1.13
CA PRO A 116 -30.22 -6.23 1.02
C PRO A 116 -30.64 -5.77 2.42
N ASP A 117 -31.15 -4.55 2.50
CA ASP A 117 -31.97 -4.07 3.60
C ASP A 117 -33.04 -5.14 3.91
N ALA A 118 -32.75 -5.99 4.88
CA ALA A 118 -33.66 -6.99 5.38
C ALA A 118 -33.99 -6.65 6.83
N ALA A 119 -35.02 -5.82 6.94
CA ALA A 119 -36.07 -5.86 7.96
C ALA A 119 -35.69 -5.56 9.43
N GLY A 120 -36.13 -4.39 9.91
CA GLY A 120 -36.73 -4.30 11.25
C GLY A 120 -36.14 -3.28 12.21
N ALA A 121 -36.33 -1.98 11.95
CA ALA A 121 -36.47 -0.99 13.02
C ALA A 121 -37.38 0.17 12.58
N GLY A 122 -38.57 -0.18 12.09
CA GLY A 122 -39.67 0.75 11.98
C GLY A 122 -40.21 1.08 13.38
N ALA A 123 -40.03 2.34 13.78
CA ALA A 123 -40.92 3.16 14.60
C ALA A 123 -41.82 2.49 15.68
N ALA A 124 -41.55 2.83 16.94
CA ALA A 124 -42.61 3.10 17.91
C ALA A 124 -42.28 4.39 18.68
N ARG A 125 -43.19 5.35 18.51
CA ARG A 125 -43.24 6.65 19.17
C ARG A 125 -43.79 6.52 20.59
N THR A 126 -43.47 7.55 21.39
CA THR A 126 -44.28 8.17 22.46
C THR A 126 -44.62 7.37 23.71
N GLY A 127 -44.17 7.92 24.84
CA GLY A 127 -44.63 7.58 26.19
C GLY A 127 -44.00 8.51 27.22
N ALA A 128 -44.45 9.77 27.24
CA ALA A 128 -44.19 10.70 28.33
C ALA A 128 -44.81 10.15 29.63
N ALA A 129 -44.10 10.29 30.75
CA ALA A 129 -44.68 10.27 32.08
C ALA A 129 -44.01 11.36 32.92
N GLU A 130 -44.74 12.46 32.99
CA GLU A 130 -44.58 13.62 33.87
C GLU A 130 -45.17 13.28 35.25
N GLY A 131 -44.51 13.65 36.34
CA GLY A 131 -45.03 13.48 37.71
C GLY A 131 -44.00 13.78 38.81
N ALA A 132 -44.02 15.02 39.32
CA ALA A 132 -43.10 15.66 40.29
C ALA A 132 -43.45 15.32 41.78
N PRO A 133 -43.04 16.08 42.86
CA PRO A 133 -41.97 17.09 43.05
C PRO A 133 -41.17 17.02 44.40
N ALA A 134 -40.11 17.85 44.48
CA ALA A 134 -39.62 18.69 45.60
C ALA A 134 -38.85 18.15 46.83
N ARG A 135 -37.58 18.59 46.95
CA ARG A 135 -36.91 19.37 48.05
C ARG A 135 -35.43 18.95 48.16
N ALA A 136 -34.45 19.75 48.61
CA ALA A 136 -34.20 21.18 48.70
C ALA A 136 -32.72 21.29 49.15
N VAL A 137 -31.96 22.18 48.50
CA VAL A 137 -30.78 22.96 48.99
C VAL A 137 -29.67 22.24 49.79
N VAL A 138 -28.45 22.19 49.24
CA VAL A 138 -27.23 22.67 49.93
C VAL A 138 -26.26 23.22 48.90
N ALA A 139 -25.84 24.47 49.13
CA ALA A 139 -24.77 25.16 48.43
C ALA A 139 -23.40 24.73 48.98
N GLY A 140 -22.42 24.60 48.09
CA GLY A 140 -21.02 24.36 48.47
C GLY A 140 -20.12 24.36 47.24
N ALA A 141 -19.66 25.55 46.85
CA ALA A 141 -18.60 25.73 45.87
C ALA A 141 -17.25 25.76 46.57
N VAL A 142 -16.28 24.97 46.11
CA VAL A 142 -14.88 25.40 45.92
C VAL A 142 -14.14 24.46 44.95
N PRO A 143 -13.12 24.97 44.23
CA PRO A 143 -12.47 24.31 43.11
C PRO A 143 -11.16 23.61 43.50
N GLY A 144 -10.66 22.75 42.62
CA GLY A 144 -9.25 22.37 42.59
C GLY A 144 -8.97 20.89 42.87
N GLY A 145 -8.33 20.23 41.90
CA GLY A 145 -7.84 18.88 42.08
C GLY A 145 -7.52 18.19 40.75
N VAL A 146 -6.46 18.64 40.08
CA VAL A 146 -5.83 17.88 38.99
C VAL A 146 -5.12 16.69 39.65
N PRO A 147 -5.40 15.43 39.31
CA PRO A 147 -4.56 14.33 39.76
C PRO A 147 -3.24 14.36 38.99
N ALA A 148 -2.16 14.65 39.72
CA ALA A 148 -0.80 14.47 39.25
C ALA A 148 -0.52 12.97 39.06
N SER A 149 -0.21 12.57 37.82
CA SER A 149 0.31 11.23 37.55
C SER A 149 1.72 11.07 38.12
N PRO A 150 2.04 9.93 38.76
CA PRO A 150 3.35 9.68 39.35
C PRO A 150 4.45 9.58 38.28
N GLY A 151 5.57 10.20 38.60
CA GLY A 151 6.72 10.40 37.74
C GLY A 151 7.35 9.11 37.22
N VAL A 152 7.62 9.12 35.91
CA VAL A 152 8.55 8.18 35.27
C VAL A 152 9.97 8.72 35.50
N PRO A 153 10.91 7.90 36.01
CA PRO A 153 12.29 8.35 36.16
C PRO A 153 12.91 8.65 34.79
N ALA A 154 13.57 9.82 34.73
CA ALA A 154 14.34 10.27 33.58
C ALA A 154 15.41 9.22 33.21
N ARG A 155 15.33 8.73 31.98
CA ARG A 155 16.33 7.84 31.40
C ARG A 155 17.59 8.66 31.14
N ALA A 156 18.70 8.26 31.74
CA ALA A 156 20.00 8.90 31.61
C ALA A 156 20.43 9.07 30.13
N PRO A 157 21.11 10.17 29.77
CA PRO A 157 21.66 10.33 28.44
C PRO A 157 22.81 9.32 28.25
N MET A 158 22.65 8.44 27.27
CA MET A 158 23.70 7.54 26.83
C MET A 158 24.81 8.39 26.20
N ARG A 159 26.00 8.35 26.84
CA ARG A 159 27.25 8.94 26.35
C ARG A 159 27.49 8.53 24.90
N ALA A 160 27.71 9.52 24.04
CA ALA A 160 28.31 9.33 22.74
C ALA A 160 29.73 8.76 22.88
N PRO A 161 30.14 7.77 22.07
CA PRO A 161 31.54 7.41 21.94
C PRO A 161 32.28 8.51 21.17
N THR A 162 33.09 9.28 21.89
CA THR A 162 34.12 10.15 21.33
C THR A 162 35.21 9.27 20.71
N GLY A 163 35.05 8.93 19.44
CA GLY A 163 36.07 8.27 18.62
C GLY A 163 36.87 9.30 17.83
N SER A 164 37.85 9.92 18.46
CA SER A 164 38.91 10.68 17.78
C SER A 164 39.97 9.70 17.27
N ARG A 165 40.13 9.55 15.96
CA ARG A 165 41.42 9.13 15.38
C ARG A 165 41.67 9.74 14.01
N THR A 166 42.40 10.83 14.07
CA THR A 166 43.51 11.26 13.20
C THR A 166 43.89 10.30 12.06
N GLY A 167 43.84 10.83 10.85
CA GLY A 167 44.40 10.21 9.64
C GLY A 167 44.66 11.29 8.58
N SER A 168 45.69 12.09 8.81
CA SER A 168 46.25 13.04 7.85
C SER A 168 46.82 12.29 6.65
N GLY A 169 46.36 12.63 5.45
CA GLY A 169 46.88 12.11 4.18
C GLY A 169 47.01 13.25 3.17
N THR A 170 48.04 14.07 3.36
CA THR A 170 48.46 15.14 2.44
C THR A 170 49.08 14.49 1.20
N GLY A 171 48.42 14.62 0.06
CA GLY A 171 48.94 14.18 -1.24
C GLY A 171 48.96 15.35 -2.22
N SER A 172 49.92 16.25 -2.05
CA SER A 172 50.26 17.29 -3.01
C SER A 172 50.87 16.65 -4.26
N GLY A 173 50.25 16.88 -5.41
CA GLY A 173 50.77 16.49 -6.72
C GLY A 173 50.49 17.58 -7.75
N THR A 174 51.14 18.72 -7.60
CA THR A 174 51.26 19.74 -8.66
C THR A 174 52.17 19.22 -9.77
N GLY A 175 51.62 19.14 -10.99
CA GLY A 175 52.37 18.85 -12.21
C GLY A 175 51.59 19.31 -13.44
N VAL A 176 51.74 20.58 -13.79
CA VAL A 176 51.40 21.23 -15.07
C VAL A 176 52.74 21.88 -15.49
N PRO A 177 53.20 21.88 -16.77
CA PRO A 177 52.46 22.53 -17.84
C PRO A 177 52.63 22.07 -19.30
N ALA A 178 51.73 22.63 -20.13
CA ALA A 178 51.90 23.02 -21.54
C ALA A 178 52.10 21.89 -22.58
N ALA A 179 51.61 21.95 -23.82
CA ALA A 179 50.76 22.87 -24.55
C ALA A 179 50.32 22.13 -25.85
N THR A 180 49.36 22.75 -26.56
CA THR A 180 49.27 22.83 -28.04
C THR A 180 47.91 22.43 -28.58
N GLN A 181 47.32 23.44 -29.21
CA GLN A 181 46.06 23.48 -29.94
C GLN A 181 46.07 22.49 -31.12
N SER A 182 44.88 22.02 -31.51
CA SER A 182 44.51 21.97 -32.93
C SER A 182 43.00 21.87 -33.08
N ILE A 183 42.46 22.94 -33.65
CA ILE A 183 41.14 23.08 -34.25
C ILE A 183 41.07 22.13 -35.46
N ARG A 184 40.06 21.27 -35.55
CA ARG A 184 39.51 20.82 -36.85
C ARG A 184 38.00 20.69 -36.76
N THR A 185 37.35 21.70 -37.33
CA THR A 185 36.09 21.59 -38.02
C THR A 185 36.21 20.62 -39.20
N SER A 186 35.27 19.68 -39.34
CA SER A 186 34.89 19.14 -40.64
C SER A 186 33.45 18.63 -40.57
N SER A 187 32.55 19.47 -41.06
CA SER A 187 31.27 19.12 -41.63
C SER A 187 31.48 18.16 -42.81
N GLY A 188 30.61 17.16 -42.96
CA GLY A 188 30.54 16.33 -44.16
C GLY A 188 29.21 15.58 -44.23
N PRO A 189 28.62 15.39 -45.42
CA PRO A 189 27.18 15.28 -45.61
C PRO A 189 26.67 13.87 -45.93
N GLU A 190 25.35 13.74 -45.78
CA GLU A 190 24.38 12.88 -46.48
C GLU A 190 24.89 11.69 -47.32
N THR A 191 24.31 10.51 -47.05
CA THR A 191 23.94 9.59 -48.13
C THR A 191 22.64 8.88 -47.77
N ALA A 192 21.59 9.20 -48.53
CA ALA A 192 20.34 8.46 -48.59
C ALA A 192 20.50 7.17 -49.41
N GLY A 193 19.78 6.10 -49.05
CA GLY A 193 19.63 4.89 -49.85
C GLY A 193 18.88 3.78 -49.10
N PRO A 194 18.24 2.83 -49.82
CA PRO A 194 16.78 2.84 -49.97
C PRO A 194 16.04 1.72 -49.22
N ALA A 195 14.71 1.90 -49.19
CA ALA A 195 13.71 0.95 -48.72
C ALA A 195 13.70 -0.36 -49.53
N THR A 196 13.53 -1.49 -48.83
CA THR A 196 13.10 -2.76 -49.41
C THR A 196 11.90 -3.28 -48.62
N ALA A 197 10.75 -3.28 -49.27
CA ALA A 197 9.57 -4.03 -48.87
C ALA A 197 9.77 -5.52 -49.23
N GLY A 198 9.28 -6.41 -48.36
CA GLY A 198 9.15 -7.84 -48.63
C GLY A 198 7.93 -8.42 -47.89
N PRO A 199 7.14 -9.32 -48.52
CA PRO A 199 5.74 -9.56 -48.14
C PRO A 199 5.51 -10.78 -47.23
N ALA A 200 4.24 -10.90 -46.83
CA ALA A 200 3.60 -11.86 -45.95
C ALA A 200 3.88 -13.35 -46.22
N THR A 201 3.75 -14.18 -45.19
CA THR A 201 3.36 -15.59 -45.32
C THR A 201 2.47 -16.02 -44.14
N ALA A 202 1.37 -16.66 -44.52
CA ALA A 202 0.32 -17.24 -43.70
C ALA A 202 0.68 -18.64 -43.16
N GLY A 203 -0.14 -19.14 -42.23
CA GLY A 203 -0.18 -20.54 -41.78
C GLY A 203 0.28 -20.69 -40.32
N SER A 204 -0.40 -21.40 -39.43
CA SER A 204 -1.43 -22.42 -39.64
C SER A 204 -2.26 -22.61 -38.37
N GLU A 205 -3.47 -23.08 -38.60
CA GLU A 205 -4.45 -23.56 -37.65
C GLU A 205 -3.88 -24.65 -36.72
N THR A 206 -4.33 -24.69 -35.47
CA THR A 206 -4.58 -25.96 -34.78
C THR A 206 -5.77 -25.80 -33.85
N ALA A 207 -6.88 -26.39 -34.29
CA ALA A 207 -8.05 -26.70 -33.48
C ALA A 207 -7.69 -27.79 -32.46
N GLY A 208 -8.30 -27.72 -31.27
CA GLY A 208 -8.14 -28.71 -30.22
C GLY A 208 -9.20 -28.53 -29.14
N SER A 209 -10.40 -28.98 -29.44
CA SER A 209 -11.58 -29.08 -28.59
C SER A 209 -11.32 -29.90 -27.32
N GLU A 210 -11.87 -29.49 -26.17
CA GLU A 210 -12.59 -30.43 -25.30
C GLU A 210 -13.52 -29.69 -24.32
N THR A 211 -14.80 -29.68 -24.65
CA THR A 211 -15.91 -29.24 -23.80
C THR A 211 -16.33 -30.44 -22.95
N ALA A 212 -15.96 -30.46 -21.67
CA ALA A 212 -16.49 -31.44 -20.73
C ALA A 212 -17.82 -30.95 -20.16
N ASP A 213 -18.90 -31.49 -20.74
CA ASP A 213 -20.28 -31.34 -20.33
C ASP A 213 -20.52 -32.11 -19.01
N HIS A 214 -20.56 -31.41 -17.87
CA HIS A 214 -20.87 -32.02 -16.58
C HIS A 214 -22.36 -31.91 -16.29
N ARG A 215 -23.12 -32.98 -16.57
CA ARG A 215 -24.49 -33.18 -16.09
C ARG A 215 -24.53 -33.40 -14.57
N PRO A 216 -25.35 -32.66 -13.81
CA PRO A 216 -25.68 -33.04 -12.44
C PRO A 216 -26.84 -34.06 -12.44
N THR A 217 -26.57 -35.27 -11.97
CA THR A 217 -27.60 -36.25 -11.62
C THR A 217 -28.19 -35.89 -10.26
N GLY A 218 -29.46 -35.48 -10.26
CA GLY A 218 -30.23 -35.31 -9.04
C GLY A 218 -30.43 -36.62 -8.29
N SER A 219 -30.44 -36.53 -6.96
CA SER A 219 -31.01 -37.55 -6.08
C SER A 219 -32.00 -36.89 -5.12
N ARG A 220 -33.27 -37.20 -5.35
CA ARG A 220 -34.39 -36.93 -4.44
C ARG A 220 -34.30 -37.93 -3.28
N GLY A 221 -34.29 -37.42 -2.05
CA GLY A 221 -34.54 -38.22 -0.85
C GLY A 221 -35.75 -37.67 -0.12
N TRP A 222 -36.88 -38.36 -0.23
CA TRP A 222 -38.04 -38.20 0.65
C TRP A 222 -37.89 -39.24 1.77
N GLY A 223 -37.92 -38.80 3.03
CA GLY A 223 -37.97 -39.66 4.20
C GLY A 223 -38.91 -39.02 5.22
N ARG A 224 -39.95 -39.78 5.57
CA ARG A 224 -41.06 -39.43 6.46
C ARG A 224 -40.63 -39.33 7.92
#